data_AF-A0A3B0YC04-F1
#
_entry.id   AF-A0A3B0YC04-F1
#
_cell.length_a   1.000
_cell.length_b   1.000
_cell.length_c   1.000
_cell.angle_alpha   90.00
_cell.angle_beta   90.00
_cell.angle_gamma   90.00
#
_symmetry.space_group_name_H-M   'P 1'
#
loop_
_entity.id
_entity.type
_entity.pdbx_description
1 polymer ?
#
loop_
_entity_poly.entity_id
_entity_poly.type
_entity_poly.pdbx_seq_one_letter_code
_entity_poly.pdbx_strand_id
1 'polypeptide(L)'
;MNNKKKLNIVLLIMAALLSAGCNADKLKIKPFFNPNNNSDAFFQKPVVLNSANDFLTLHRKTWEFGGTDLKREKYGNKVAINCPTLKNLLNRGYTVVKAYKYKLVSAQSVICSMWKEMAAFKPYSISFMDNLSLNKAFATKAPARFALLISNEEIKKTGSASSWNSLSRISKVEPVSDLQAIYHDDSAGIQRLTLMAKGDYNDDGIEDWLLYMENSVEGGSYSSTAFYIIT
;
A
#
# COMPACT_ATOMS: atom_id res chain seq x y z
N MET A 1 -24.82 -6.37 70.83
CA MET A 1 -24.02 -6.99 69.74
C MET A 1 -24.59 -6.52 68.40
N ASN A 2 -24.31 -5.27 67.99
CA ASN A 2 -23.21 -4.81 67.13
C ASN A 2 -23.54 -4.87 65.61
N ASN A 3 -24.57 -4.11 65.22
CA ASN A 3 -24.98 -3.84 63.82
C ASN A 3 -23.91 -3.12 62.98
N LYS A 4 -22.81 -2.66 63.58
CA LYS A 4 -21.70 -2.02 62.86
C LYS A 4 -20.83 -3.00 62.06
N LYS A 5 -20.87 -4.30 62.33
CA LYS A 5 -20.07 -5.29 61.57
C LYS A 5 -20.71 -5.75 60.25
N LYS A 6 -22.04 -5.67 60.10
CA LYS A 6 -22.72 -6.04 58.84
C LYS A 6 -22.59 -4.96 57.76
N LEU A 7 -22.52 -3.68 58.14
CA LEU A 7 -22.44 -2.57 57.20
C LEU A 7 -21.09 -2.52 56.44
N ASN A 8 -20.00 -2.96 57.07
CA ASN A 8 -18.67 -2.99 56.45
C ASN A 8 -18.47 -4.13 55.44
N ILE A 9 -19.19 -5.24 55.56
CA ILE A 9 -19.06 -6.36 54.61
C ILE A 9 -19.85 -6.09 53.33
N VAL A 10 -21.01 -5.43 53.44
CA VAL A 10 -21.83 -5.06 52.27
C VAL A 10 -21.14 -3.97 51.44
N LEU A 11 -20.46 -3.00 52.07
CA LEU A 11 -19.68 -1.99 51.34
C LEU A 11 -18.42 -2.57 50.65
N LEU A 12 -17.76 -3.58 51.24
CA LEU A 12 -16.56 -4.17 50.62
C LEU A 12 -16.89 -5.04 49.39
N ILE A 13 -18.04 -5.71 49.36
CA ILE A 13 -18.46 -6.54 48.22
C ILE A 13 -18.89 -5.65 47.04
N MET A 14 -19.45 -4.47 47.31
CA MET A 14 -19.90 -3.53 46.26
C MET A 14 -18.73 -2.78 45.60
N ALA A 15 -17.60 -2.61 46.30
CA ALA A 15 -16.38 -2.05 45.73
C ALA A 15 -15.58 -3.05 44.87
N ALA A 16 -15.72 -4.36 45.11
CA ALA A 16 -15.06 -5.41 44.32
C ALA A 16 -15.80 -5.75 43.01
N LEU A 17 -17.06 -5.32 42.84
CA LEU A 17 -17.84 -5.53 41.62
C LEU A 17 -17.70 -4.38 40.59
N LEU A 18 -17.06 -3.26 40.97
CA LEU A 18 -16.76 -2.15 40.08
C LEU A 18 -15.37 -2.23 39.43
N SER A 19 -14.56 -3.24 39.78
CA SER A 19 -13.33 -3.59 39.07
C SER A 19 -13.54 -4.66 38.00
N ALA A 20 -14.78 -4.93 37.60
CA ALA A 20 -15.04 -5.54 36.30
C ALA A 20 -14.47 -4.56 35.27
N GLY A 21 -13.23 -4.82 34.86
CA GLY A 21 -12.46 -3.93 34.03
C GLY A 21 -13.32 -3.43 32.89
N CYS A 22 -13.36 -2.11 32.72
CA CYS A 22 -13.66 -1.53 31.43
C CYS A 22 -12.60 -2.05 30.44
N ASN A 23 -12.78 -3.28 29.97
CA ASN A 23 -12.47 -3.61 28.60
C ASN A 23 -13.50 -2.81 27.78
N ALA A 24 -13.31 -1.48 27.74
CA ALA A 24 -13.80 -0.73 26.61
C ALA A 24 -13.06 -1.38 25.44
N ASP A 25 -13.75 -2.27 24.72
CA ASP A 25 -13.25 -2.78 23.45
C ASP A 25 -12.72 -1.56 22.70
N LYS A 26 -11.40 -1.50 22.53
CA LYS A 26 -10.78 -0.38 21.81
C LYS A 26 -11.53 -0.30 20.49
N LEU A 27 -12.16 0.84 20.22
CA LEU A 27 -12.99 1.01 19.05
C LEU A 27 -12.14 0.69 17.82
N LYS A 28 -12.38 -0.48 17.21
CA LYS A 28 -11.58 -0.93 16.07
C LYS A 28 -12.02 -0.14 14.84
N ILE A 29 -11.13 0.69 14.34
CA ILE A 29 -11.31 1.43 13.10
C ILE A 29 -11.16 0.44 11.95
N LYS A 30 -12.16 0.38 11.06
CA LYS A 30 -12.13 -0.52 9.90
C LYS A 30 -11.03 -0.09 8.93
N PRO A 31 -10.41 -1.04 8.20
CA PRO A 31 -9.50 -0.70 7.12
C PRO A 31 -10.17 0.25 6.11
N PHE A 32 -9.40 1.21 5.65
CA PHE A 32 -9.74 2.03 4.50
C PHE A 32 -9.11 1.42 3.25
N PHE A 33 -9.86 1.39 2.15
CA PHE A 33 -9.35 1.00 0.84
C PHE A 33 -9.74 2.06 -0.19
N ASN A 34 -8.75 2.49 -0.99
CA ASN A 34 -8.98 3.48 -2.03
C ASN A 34 -9.87 2.88 -3.14
N PRO A 35 -10.96 3.56 -3.55
CA PRO A 35 -11.81 3.09 -4.62
C PRO A 35 -11.08 3.03 -5.97
N ASN A 36 -10.09 3.88 -6.20
CA ASN A 36 -9.19 3.78 -7.35
C ASN A 36 -8.06 2.79 -7.05
N ASN A 37 -8.36 1.50 -7.23
CA ASN A 37 -7.47 0.39 -6.91
C ASN A 37 -6.65 -0.13 -8.11
N ASN A 38 -6.61 0.61 -9.23
CA ASN A 38 -5.99 0.22 -10.50
C ASN A 38 -6.58 -1.04 -11.18
N SER A 39 -7.82 -1.43 -10.85
CA SER A 39 -8.50 -2.56 -11.52
C SER A 39 -8.95 -2.26 -12.95
N ASP A 40 -9.10 -0.99 -13.32
CA ASP A 40 -9.55 -0.58 -14.67
C ASP A 40 -8.58 -1.01 -15.79
N ALA A 41 -7.33 -1.31 -15.46
CA ALA A 41 -6.36 -1.88 -16.41
C ALA A 41 -6.65 -3.36 -16.76
N PHE A 42 -7.57 -4.01 -16.04
CA PHE A 42 -7.82 -5.45 -16.11
C PHE A 42 -9.29 -5.81 -16.38
N PHE A 43 -10.22 -4.91 -16.03
CA PHE A 43 -11.66 -5.13 -16.10
C PHE A 43 -12.35 -3.93 -16.75
N GLN A 44 -13.42 -4.19 -17.49
CA GLN A 44 -14.17 -3.16 -18.21
C GLN A 44 -14.96 -2.26 -17.26
N LYS A 45 -15.42 -2.81 -16.13
CA LYS A 45 -16.15 -2.07 -15.11
C LYS A 45 -15.28 -1.88 -13.87
N PRO A 46 -15.34 -0.71 -13.21
CA PRO A 46 -14.69 -0.51 -11.93
C PRO A 46 -15.08 -1.60 -10.94
N VAL A 47 -14.09 -2.22 -10.31
CA VAL A 47 -14.34 -3.21 -9.26
C VAL A 47 -14.39 -2.49 -7.93
N VAL A 48 -15.56 -2.50 -7.29
CA VAL A 48 -15.75 -1.96 -5.94
C VAL A 48 -15.16 -2.95 -4.94
N LEU A 49 -14.23 -2.49 -4.12
CA LEU A 49 -13.53 -3.29 -3.11
C LEU A 49 -13.68 -2.60 -1.76
N ASN A 50 -14.43 -3.21 -0.85
CA ASN A 50 -14.77 -2.63 0.46
C ASN A 50 -14.16 -3.43 1.62
N SER A 51 -13.53 -4.57 1.33
CA SER A 51 -12.94 -5.46 2.32
C SER A 51 -11.64 -6.08 1.82
N ALA A 52 -10.79 -6.50 2.77
CA ALA A 52 -9.58 -7.26 2.48
C ALA A 52 -9.86 -8.54 1.65
N ASN A 53 -11.00 -9.20 1.88
CA ASN A 53 -11.39 -10.39 1.14
C ASN A 53 -11.74 -10.10 -0.34
N ASP A 54 -12.23 -8.89 -0.64
CA ASP A 54 -12.50 -8.50 -2.02
C ASP A 54 -11.20 -8.46 -2.84
N PHE A 55 -10.09 -8.03 -2.23
CA PHE A 55 -8.77 -8.06 -2.87
C PHE A 55 -8.26 -9.49 -3.11
N LEU A 56 -8.53 -10.44 -2.21
CA LEU A 56 -8.21 -11.86 -2.45
C LEU A 56 -9.00 -12.44 -3.63
N THR A 57 -10.26 -12.03 -3.74
CA THR A 57 -11.14 -12.43 -4.85
C THR A 57 -10.65 -11.80 -6.15
N LEU A 58 -10.38 -10.51 -6.15
CA LEU A 58 -9.86 -9.76 -7.29
C LEU A 58 -8.53 -10.33 -7.80
N HIS A 59 -7.61 -10.64 -6.89
CA HIS A 59 -6.32 -11.23 -7.23
C HIS A 59 -6.46 -12.54 -8.02
N ARG A 60 -7.53 -13.33 -7.76
CA ARG A 60 -7.79 -14.60 -8.46
C ARG A 60 -8.70 -14.45 -9.68
N LYS A 61 -9.41 -13.33 -9.82
CA LYS A 61 -10.36 -13.09 -10.91
C LYS A 61 -9.64 -13.09 -12.27
N THR A 62 -10.22 -13.78 -13.24
CA THR A 62 -9.76 -13.76 -14.63
C THR A 62 -9.97 -12.38 -15.25
N TRP A 63 -8.92 -11.82 -15.85
CA TRP A 63 -8.94 -10.51 -16.52
C TRP A 63 -9.79 -10.52 -17.80
N GLU A 64 -10.40 -9.39 -18.12
CA GLU A 64 -11.40 -9.28 -19.20
C GLU A 64 -10.75 -8.88 -20.54
N PHE A 65 -9.52 -8.36 -20.53
CA PHE A 65 -8.81 -7.89 -21.74
C PHE A 65 -7.85 -8.93 -22.36
N GLY A 66 -8.19 -10.22 -22.29
CA GLY A 66 -7.46 -11.29 -22.99
C GLY A 66 -6.14 -11.72 -22.36
N GLY A 67 -5.77 -11.18 -21.19
CA GLY A 67 -4.58 -11.61 -20.46
C GLY A 67 -3.29 -10.90 -20.87
N THR A 68 -2.15 -11.52 -20.56
CA THR A 68 -0.81 -11.00 -20.86
C THR A 68 0.06 -12.10 -21.46
N ASP A 69 0.45 -11.92 -22.72
CA ASP A 69 1.33 -12.85 -23.42
C ASP A 69 2.77 -12.76 -22.92
N LEU A 70 3.31 -13.89 -22.52
CA LEU A 70 4.68 -14.07 -22.07
C LEU A 70 5.35 -15.19 -22.86
N LYS A 71 6.67 -15.09 -23.05
CA LYS A 71 7.50 -16.09 -23.71
C LYS A 71 8.63 -16.56 -22.82
N ARG A 72 9.05 -17.80 -23.03
CA ARG A 72 10.32 -18.32 -22.51
C ARG A 72 10.98 -19.14 -23.60
N GLU A 73 12.25 -18.87 -23.88
CA GLU A 73 13.01 -19.62 -24.88
C GLU A 73 12.94 -21.12 -24.58
N LYS A 74 12.71 -21.95 -25.61
CA LYS A 74 12.51 -23.41 -25.55
C LYS A 74 11.20 -23.90 -24.91
N TYR A 75 10.43 -23.05 -24.23
CA TYR A 75 9.15 -23.44 -23.58
C TYR A 75 7.91 -22.80 -24.22
N GLY A 76 8.11 -21.95 -25.23
CA GLY A 76 7.03 -21.34 -26.00
C GLY A 76 6.36 -20.15 -25.31
N ASN A 77 5.20 -19.77 -25.84
CA ASN A 77 4.39 -18.66 -25.34
C ASN A 77 3.33 -19.18 -24.37
N LYS A 78 3.00 -18.37 -23.36
CA LYS A 78 1.91 -18.59 -22.41
C LYS A 78 1.18 -17.29 -22.14
N VAL A 79 -0.05 -17.41 -21.66
CA VAL A 79 -0.88 -16.25 -21.30
C VAL A 79 -1.10 -16.26 -19.80
N ALA A 80 -0.78 -15.15 -19.14
CA ALA A 80 -1.23 -14.87 -17.79
C ALA A 80 -2.63 -14.26 -17.85
N ILE A 81 -3.58 -14.80 -17.10
CA ILE A 81 -4.99 -14.36 -17.11
C ILE A 81 -5.45 -13.81 -15.76
N ASN A 82 -4.61 -13.88 -14.74
CA ASN A 82 -4.85 -13.38 -13.39
C ASN A 82 -3.50 -13.20 -12.66
N CYS A 83 -3.53 -12.63 -11.46
CA CYS A 83 -2.30 -12.38 -10.70
C CYS A 83 -1.49 -13.64 -10.35
N PRO A 84 -2.10 -14.77 -9.90
CA PRO A 84 -1.36 -16.01 -9.65
C PRO A 84 -0.64 -16.54 -10.89
N THR A 85 -1.29 -16.55 -12.05
CA THR A 85 -0.69 -17.05 -13.29
C THR A 85 0.43 -16.13 -13.76
N LEU A 86 0.27 -14.80 -13.67
CA LEU A 86 1.34 -13.84 -13.96
C LEU A 86 2.56 -14.11 -13.08
N LYS A 87 2.38 -14.12 -11.76
CA LYS A 87 3.48 -14.34 -10.80
C LYS A 87 4.17 -15.68 -11.02
N ASN A 88 3.41 -16.75 -11.26
CA ASN A 88 3.99 -18.08 -11.53
C ASN A 88 4.84 -18.08 -12.80
N LEU A 89 4.36 -17.45 -13.88
CA LEU A 89 5.07 -17.40 -15.15
C LEU A 89 6.36 -16.57 -15.03
N LEU A 90 6.30 -15.39 -14.40
CA LEU A 90 7.48 -14.55 -14.16
C LEU A 90 8.53 -15.29 -13.31
N ASN A 91 8.12 -15.96 -12.23
CA ASN A 91 9.01 -16.75 -11.38
C ASN A 91 9.68 -17.93 -12.12
N ARG A 92 9.04 -18.43 -13.20
CA ARG A 92 9.59 -19.50 -14.05
C ARG A 92 10.47 -18.95 -15.18
N GLY A 93 10.78 -17.65 -15.18
CA GLY A 93 11.62 -17.01 -16.18
C GLY A 93 10.92 -16.72 -17.51
N TYR A 94 9.58 -16.66 -17.53
CA TYR A 94 8.88 -16.08 -18.68
C TYR A 94 9.04 -14.56 -18.66
N THR A 95 9.20 -13.97 -19.85
CA THR A 95 9.32 -12.53 -20.06
C THR A 95 8.33 -12.06 -21.14
N VAL A 96 8.24 -10.77 -21.39
CA VAL A 96 7.32 -10.20 -22.39
C VAL A 96 7.61 -10.70 -23.80
N VAL A 97 6.55 -10.96 -24.58
CA VAL A 97 6.71 -11.32 -26.00
C VAL A 97 7.34 -10.17 -26.79
N LYS A 98 6.83 -8.95 -26.56
CA LYS A 98 7.26 -7.70 -27.21
C LYS A 98 7.94 -6.79 -26.19
N ALA A 99 9.15 -6.32 -26.48
CA ALA A 99 9.97 -5.55 -25.53
C ALA A 99 9.27 -4.29 -24.99
N TYR A 100 8.52 -3.57 -25.84
CA TYR A 100 7.80 -2.36 -25.42
C TYR A 100 6.71 -2.63 -24.37
N LYS A 101 6.24 -3.88 -24.20
CA LYS A 101 5.28 -4.25 -23.16
C LYS A 101 5.93 -4.48 -21.79
N TYR A 102 7.26 -4.45 -21.67
CA TYR A 102 7.97 -4.75 -20.42
C TYR A 102 7.45 -3.92 -19.24
N LYS A 103 7.33 -2.61 -19.44
CA LYS A 103 6.85 -1.68 -18.40
C LYS A 103 5.42 -1.96 -17.97
N LEU A 104 4.54 -2.28 -18.93
CA LEU A 104 3.16 -2.66 -18.66
C LEU A 104 3.10 -3.92 -17.78
N VAL A 105 3.83 -4.98 -18.16
CA VAL A 105 3.84 -6.25 -17.40
C VAL A 105 4.48 -6.08 -16.03
N SER A 106 5.54 -5.27 -15.93
CA SER A 106 6.14 -4.91 -14.65
C SER A 106 5.13 -4.21 -13.74
N ALA A 107 4.40 -3.22 -14.26
CA ALA A 107 3.36 -2.52 -13.49
C ALA A 107 2.22 -3.45 -13.07
N GLN A 108 1.75 -4.34 -13.95
CA GLN A 108 0.75 -5.34 -13.61
C GLN A 108 1.22 -6.26 -12.47
N SER A 109 2.49 -6.68 -12.49
CA SER A 109 3.07 -7.50 -11.41
C SER A 109 3.09 -6.76 -10.07
N VAL A 110 3.41 -5.46 -10.09
CA VAL A 110 3.37 -4.59 -8.90
C VAL A 110 1.94 -4.45 -8.39
N ILE A 111 0.96 -4.15 -9.25
CA ILE A 111 -0.46 -4.02 -8.88
C ILE A 111 -0.99 -5.33 -8.29
N CYS A 112 -0.67 -6.47 -8.90
CA CYS A 112 -1.04 -7.78 -8.38
C CYS A 112 -0.47 -8.05 -6.98
N SER A 113 0.80 -7.66 -6.76
CA SER A 113 1.43 -7.80 -5.46
C SER A 113 0.78 -6.85 -4.45
N MET A 114 0.51 -5.61 -4.84
CA MET A 114 -0.19 -4.63 -4.02
C MET A 114 -1.56 -5.14 -3.57
N TRP A 115 -2.40 -5.68 -4.46
CA TRP A 115 -3.70 -6.24 -4.07
C TRP A 115 -3.56 -7.37 -3.05
N LYS A 116 -2.53 -8.21 -3.19
CA LYS A 116 -2.24 -9.24 -2.21
C LYS A 116 -1.90 -8.65 -0.84
N GLU A 117 -1.12 -7.57 -0.80
CA GLU A 117 -0.79 -6.89 0.45
C GLU A 117 -1.99 -6.14 1.03
N MET A 118 -2.82 -5.49 0.21
CA MET A 118 -4.06 -4.84 0.66
C MET A 118 -5.03 -5.83 1.33
N ALA A 119 -5.03 -7.09 0.87
CA ALA A 119 -5.80 -8.16 1.50
C ALA A 119 -5.31 -8.57 2.90
N ALA A 120 -4.15 -8.10 3.36
CA ALA A 120 -3.62 -8.39 4.68
C ALA A 120 -4.02 -7.34 5.74
N PHE A 121 -4.54 -6.17 5.32
CA PHE A 121 -4.90 -5.08 6.22
C PHE A 121 -6.11 -5.43 7.10
N LYS A 122 -5.94 -5.24 8.41
CA LYS A 122 -6.92 -5.53 9.46
C LYS A 122 -7.40 -4.26 10.17
N PRO A 123 -8.49 -4.32 10.95
CA PRO A 123 -8.89 -3.21 11.81
C PRO A 123 -7.82 -2.87 12.85
N TYR A 124 -7.62 -1.59 13.11
CA TYR A 124 -6.62 -1.02 14.03
C TYR A 124 -7.30 -0.24 15.15
N SER A 125 -6.54 0.14 16.19
CA SER A 125 -7.08 0.85 17.36
C SER A 125 -6.38 2.18 17.67
N ILE A 126 -5.19 2.40 17.11
CA ILE A 126 -4.36 3.58 17.36
C ILE A 126 -3.89 4.14 16.02
N SER A 127 -3.95 5.45 15.83
CA SER A 127 -3.37 6.14 14.67
C SER A 127 -2.37 7.19 15.15
N PHE A 128 -1.18 7.20 14.53
CA PHE A 128 -0.21 8.30 14.65
C PHE A 128 -0.13 9.12 13.36
N MET A 129 -0.97 8.81 12.37
CA MET A 129 -0.88 9.31 11.01
C MET A 129 -1.97 10.35 10.70
N ASP A 130 -2.77 10.74 11.69
CA ASP A 130 -3.90 11.69 11.51
C ASP A 130 -3.45 13.05 10.95
N ASN A 131 -2.20 13.46 11.24
CA ASN A 131 -1.59 14.69 10.73
C ASN A 131 -0.64 14.45 9.54
N LEU A 132 -0.56 13.22 9.04
CA LEU A 132 0.24 12.91 7.87
C LEU A 132 -0.57 13.26 6.62
N SER A 133 -0.01 14.11 5.76
CA SER A 133 -0.62 14.46 4.47
C SER A 133 0.41 14.32 3.38
N LEU A 134 0.00 13.91 2.19
CA LEU A 134 0.87 13.76 1.02
C LEU A 134 1.28 15.15 0.47
N ASN A 135 2.13 15.85 1.20
CA ASN A 135 2.60 17.20 0.89
C ASN A 135 4.13 17.28 0.91
N LYS A 136 4.69 18.48 0.73
CA LYS A 136 6.16 18.67 0.74
C LYS A 136 6.83 18.23 2.04
N ALA A 137 6.16 18.36 3.20
CA ALA A 137 6.69 17.90 4.48
C ALA A 137 6.69 16.37 4.62
N PHE A 138 5.85 15.65 3.87
CA PHE A 138 5.96 14.19 3.78
C PHE A 138 7.29 13.78 3.16
N ALA A 139 7.70 14.40 2.04
CA ALA A 139 8.94 14.06 1.35
C ALA A 139 10.21 14.32 2.20
N THR A 140 10.17 15.22 3.18
CA THR A 140 11.29 15.45 4.09
C THR A 140 11.40 14.42 5.22
N LYS A 141 10.32 13.67 5.50
CA LYS A 141 10.28 12.60 6.50
C LYS A 141 10.35 11.21 5.87
N ALA A 142 9.83 11.05 4.66
CA ALA A 142 9.81 9.79 3.94
C ALA A 142 11.24 9.30 3.66
N PRO A 143 11.52 7.99 3.78
CA PRO A 143 12.85 7.46 3.53
C PRO A 143 13.31 7.71 2.09
N ALA A 144 14.63 7.81 1.88
CA ALA A 144 15.23 8.07 0.57
C ALA A 144 14.81 7.08 -0.53
N ARG A 145 14.38 5.86 -0.17
CA ARG A 145 13.86 4.85 -1.10
C ARG A 145 12.62 5.28 -1.89
N PHE A 146 11.92 6.32 -1.45
CA PHE A 146 10.80 6.91 -2.21
C PHE A 146 11.26 7.69 -3.44
N ALA A 147 12.55 8.02 -3.55
CA ALA A 147 13.10 8.69 -4.73
C ALA A 147 12.89 7.88 -6.01
N LEU A 148 12.85 8.59 -7.14
CA LEU A 148 12.97 7.98 -8.45
C LEU A 148 14.39 7.42 -8.62
N LEU A 149 14.52 6.09 -8.61
CA LEU A 149 15.80 5.39 -8.79
C LEU A 149 15.81 4.75 -10.18
N ILE A 150 16.65 5.27 -11.08
CA ILE A 150 16.78 4.80 -12.46
C ILE A 150 18.01 3.89 -12.61
N SER A 151 19.06 4.17 -11.83
CA SER A 151 20.38 3.57 -11.92
C SER A 151 20.83 2.93 -10.61
N ASN A 152 21.75 1.96 -10.71
CA ASN A 152 22.40 1.36 -9.55
C ASN A 152 23.19 2.38 -8.70
N GLU A 153 23.64 3.47 -9.30
CA GLU A 153 24.31 4.55 -8.58
C GLU A 153 23.35 5.29 -7.66
N GLU A 154 22.14 5.61 -8.13
CA GLU A 154 21.10 6.24 -7.31
C GLU A 154 20.64 5.32 -6.18
N ILE A 155 20.51 4.01 -6.45
CA ILE A 155 20.21 3.02 -5.41
C ILE A 155 21.25 3.08 -4.28
N LYS A 156 22.55 3.16 -4.61
CA LYS A 156 23.61 3.29 -3.59
C LYS A 156 23.49 4.59 -2.79
N LYS A 157 23.14 5.71 -3.45
CA LYS A 157 22.97 7.01 -2.79
C LYS A 157 21.83 7.03 -1.76
N THR A 158 20.85 6.12 -1.87
CA THR A 158 19.77 6.01 -0.87
C THR A 158 20.29 5.70 0.53
N GLY A 159 21.41 4.96 0.66
CA GLY A 159 21.97 4.59 1.97
C GLY A 159 22.60 5.75 2.74
N SER A 160 22.97 6.83 2.04
CA SER A 160 23.54 8.05 2.64
C SER A 160 22.57 9.21 2.77
N ALA A 161 21.41 9.12 2.12
CA ALA A 161 20.40 10.18 2.11
C ALA A 161 19.43 10.03 3.29
N SER A 162 19.16 11.13 3.99
CA SER A 162 18.30 11.13 5.18
C SER A 162 16.81 11.05 4.85
N SER A 163 16.41 11.48 3.65
CA SER A 163 15.02 11.52 3.21
C SER A 163 14.90 11.48 1.69
N TRP A 164 13.69 11.23 1.20
CA TRP A 164 13.33 11.37 -0.21
C TRP A 164 13.71 12.74 -0.76
N ASN A 165 13.33 13.81 -0.04
CA ASN A 165 13.65 15.17 -0.46
C ASN A 165 15.16 15.46 -0.48
N SER A 166 15.95 14.87 0.44
CA SER A 166 17.41 15.06 0.42
C SER A 166 18.09 14.42 -0.79
N LEU A 167 17.51 13.35 -1.34
CA LEU A 167 18.06 12.64 -2.50
C LEU A 167 17.57 13.27 -3.81
N SER A 168 16.25 13.42 -3.96
CA SER A 168 15.63 13.90 -5.20
C SER A 168 15.60 15.42 -5.31
N ARG A 169 15.64 16.17 -4.20
CA ARG A 169 15.41 17.62 -4.18
C ARG A 169 14.04 17.99 -4.75
N ILE A 170 12.97 17.65 -4.02
CA ILE A 170 11.59 17.92 -4.43
C ILE A 170 11.37 19.43 -4.56
N SER A 171 11.15 19.87 -5.79
CA SER A 171 10.96 21.26 -6.15
C SER A 171 9.50 21.67 -5.91
N LYS A 172 8.55 20.87 -6.39
CA LYS A 172 7.10 21.16 -6.37
C LYS A 172 6.30 19.93 -5.94
N VAL A 173 5.18 20.18 -5.25
CA VAL A 173 4.16 19.16 -4.94
C VAL A 173 2.80 19.70 -5.35
N GLU A 174 2.08 18.95 -6.17
CA GLU A 174 0.74 19.25 -6.65
C GLU A 174 -0.26 18.33 -5.95
N PRO A 175 -1.11 18.86 -5.05
CA PRO A 175 -2.18 18.06 -4.46
C PRO A 175 -3.23 17.75 -5.53
N VAL A 176 -3.57 16.47 -5.70
CA VAL A 176 -4.66 16.02 -6.60
C VAL A 176 -5.92 15.74 -5.78
N SER A 177 -5.76 15.16 -4.59
CA SER A 177 -6.82 14.92 -3.60
C SER A 177 -6.19 14.67 -2.22
N ASP A 178 -7.00 14.45 -1.19
CA ASP A 178 -6.52 14.04 0.13
C ASP A 178 -5.76 12.69 0.11
N LEU A 179 -5.99 11.88 -0.93
CA LEU A 179 -5.38 10.55 -1.09
C LEU A 179 -4.25 10.55 -2.13
N GLN A 180 -3.99 11.65 -2.82
CA GLN A 180 -3.05 11.65 -3.94
C GLN A 180 -2.37 13.00 -4.14
N ALA A 181 -1.06 12.95 -4.38
CA ALA A 181 -0.28 14.11 -4.79
C ALA A 181 0.78 13.72 -5.83
N ILE A 182 1.15 14.69 -6.67
CA ILE A 182 2.22 14.57 -7.67
C ILE A 182 3.43 15.36 -7.18
N TYR A 183 4.58 14.72 -7.13
CA TYR A 183 5.84 15.30 -6.70
C TYR A 183 6.74 15.49 -7.92
N HIS A 184 7.34 16.67 -8.01
CA HIS A 184 8.32 17.00 -9.03
C HIS A 184 9.66 17.23 -8.36
N ASP A 185 10.69 16.59 -8.90
CA ASP A 185 12.07 16.85 -8.51
C ASP A 185 12.74 17.86 -9.44
N ASP A 186 14.00 18.22 -9.16
CA ASP A 186 14.75 19.18 -9.99
C ASP A 186 15.51 18.52 -11.16
N SER A 187 15.33 17.22 -11.34
CA SER A 187 15.88 16.40 -12.42
C SER A 187 14.81 15.93 -13.42
N ALA A 188 13.67 16.63 -13.45
CA ALA A 188 12.50 16.33 -14.29
C ALA A 188 11.78 15.01 -13.93
N GLY A 189 12.06 14.42 -12.78
CA GLY A 189 11.31 13.28 -12.24
C GLY A 189 9.93 13.70 -11.77
N ILE A 190 8.92 12.93 -12.16
CA ILE A 190 7.52 13.10 -11.79
C ILE A 190 7.06 11.83 -11.09
N GLN A 191 6.63 11.95 -9.84
CA GLN A 191 6.21 10.83 -9.00
C GLN A 191 4.79 11.07 -8.48
N ARG A 192 3.81 10.29 -8.94
CA ARG A 192 2.45 10.31 -8.39
C ARG A 192 2.36 9.33 -7.24
N LEU A 193 2.07 9.83 -6.05
CA LEU A 193 1.92 9.04 -4.83
C LEU A 193 0.44 8.98 -4.44
N THR A 194 -0.09 7.78 -4.27
CA THR A 194 -1.49 7.52 -3.92
C THR A 194 -1.58 6.67 -2.66
N LEU A 195 -2.37 7.09 -1.69
CA LEU A 195 -2.74 6.27 -0.54
C LEU A 195 -3.78 5.24 -0.97
N MET A 196 -3.42 3.96 -0.88
CA MET A 196 -4.25 2.85 -1.34
C MET A 196 -4.99 2.15 -0.21
N ALA A 197 -4.37 2.02 0.96
CA ALA A 197 -4.99 1.40 2.11
C ALA A 197 -4.51 2.03 3.42
N LYS A 198 -5.40 2.02 4.42
CA LYS A 198 -5.05 2.22 5.83
C LYS A 198 -5.57 1.06 6.66
N GLY A 199 -4.84 0.66 7.69
CA GLY A 199 -5.23 -0.41 8.60
C GLY A 199 -4.02 -1.04 9.26
N ASP A 200 -4.23 -2.07 10.07
CA ASP A 200 -3.16 -2.80 10.74
C ASP A 200 -2.66 -3.93 9.82
N TYR A 201 -1.48 -3.74 9.23
CA TYR A 201 -0.84 -4.72 8.35
C TYR A 201 0.04 -5.71 9.13
N ASN A 202 0.69 -5.26 10.20
CA ASN A 202 1.68 -6.05 10.94
C ASN A 202 1.15 -6.70 12.25
N ASP A 203 -0.14 -6.48 12.59
CA ASP A 203 -0.87 -6.96 13.77
C ASP A 203 -0.44 -6.34 15.12
N ASP A 204 0.09 -5.11 15.11
CA ASP A 204 0.49 -4.38 16.33
C ASP A 204 -0.62 -3.46 16.90
N GLY A 205 -1.76 -3.36 16.21
CA GLY A 205 -2.91 -2.52 16.56
C GLY A 205 -2.78 -1.05 16.16
N ILE A 206 -1.73 -0.65 15.44
CA ILE A 206 -1.45 0.70 14.95
C ILE A 206 -1.87 0.82 13.47
N GLU A 207 -2.20 2.04 13.04
CA GLU A 207 -2.51 2.36 11.65
C GLU A 207 -1.25 2.33 10.77
N ASP A 208 -1.21 1.38 9.85
CA ASP A 208 -0.25 1.31 8.74
C ASP A 208 -0.85 1.88 7.46
N TRP A 209 0.00 2.37 6.55
CA TRP A 209 -0.41 2.91 5.25
C TRP A 209 0.22 2.12 4.11
N LEU A 210 -0.59 1.73 3.12
CA LEU A 210 -0.08 1.29 1.81
C LEU A 210 -0.13 2.45 0.83
N LEU A 211 1.03 2.82 0.31
CA LEU A 211 1.21 3.87 -0.70
C LEU A 211 1.61 3.24 -2.03
N TYR A 212 0.93 3.62 -3.11
CA TYR A 212 1.31 3.26 -4.48
C TYR A 212 1.96 4.45 -5.17
N MET A 213 3.05 4.19 -5.88
CA MET A 213 3.87 5.20 -6.52
C MET A 213 4.01 4.88 -8.01
N GLU A 214 3.70 5.85 -8.83
CA GLU A 214 3.95 5.84 -10.28
C GLU A 214 4.99 6.89 -10.60
N ASN A 215 6.07 6.47 -11.26
CA ASN A 215 7.17 7.35 -11.61
C ASN A 215 7.25 7.52 -13.12
N SER A 216 7.69 8.70 -13.54
CA SER A 216 8.02 9.04 -14.91
C SER A 216 9.08 10.14 -14.94
N VAL A 217 9.64 10.40 -16.12
CA VAL A 217 10.53 11.53 -16.38
C VAL A 217 9.87 12.41 -17.43
N GLU A 218 9.80 13.73 -17.19
CA GLU A 218 9.26 14.69 -18.14
C GLU A 218 10.02 14.63 -19.46
N GLY A 219 9.30 14.55 -20.59
CA GLY A 219 9.89 14.38 -21.92
C GLY A 219 10.62 13.05 -22.16
N GLY A 220 10.67 12.17 -21.16
CA GLY A 220 11.33 10.87 -21.21
C GLY A 220 10.35 9.72 -21.48
N SER A 221 10.91 8.58 -21.89
CA SER A 221 10.13 7.33 -21.99
C SER A 221 10.17 6.51 -20.70
N TYR A 222 11.01 6.87 -19.73
CA TYR A 222 11.17 6.13 -18.48
C TYR A 222 9.89 6.16 -17.64
N SER A 223 9.48 5.00 -17.15
CA SER A 223 8.44 4.87 -16.14
C SER A 223 8.67 3.63 -15.30
N SER A 224 8.26 3.70 -14.05
CA SER A 224 8.30 2.58 -13.10
C SER A 224 7.16 2.72 -12.11
N THR A 225 6.80 1.61 -11.46
CA THR A 225 5.81 1.62 -10.40
C THR A 225 6.34 0.85 -9.20
N ALA A 226 5.93 1.27 -8.01
CA ALA A 226 6.28 0.63 -6.75
C ALA A 226 5.12 0.80 -5.77
N PHE A 227 5.12 0.03 -4.70
CA PHE A 227 4.32 0.33 -3.53
C PHE A 227 5.17 0.22 -2.27
N TYR A 228 4.75 0.93 -1.23
CA TYR A 228 5.39 0.96 0.07
C TYR A 228 4.34 0.72 1.14
N ILE A 229 4.73 0.01 2.19
CA ILE A 229 3.96 -0.08 3.43
C ILE A 229 4.75 0.68 4.49
N ILE A 230 4.08 1.60 5.17
CA ILE A 230 4.61 2.34 6.31
C ILE A 230 3.96 1.75 7.55
N THR A 231 4.80 1.28 8.48
CA THR A 231 4.46 0.74 9.79
C THR A 231 5.23 1.50 10.86
#